data_AF-A0A497FJH6-F1
#
_entry.id   AF-A0A497FJH6-F1
#
_cell.length_a   1.000
_cell.length_b   1.000
_cell.length_c   1.000
_cell.angle_alpha   90.00
_cell.angle_beta   90.00
_cell.angle_gamma   90.00
#
_symmetry.space_group_name_H-M   'P 1'
#
loop_
_entity.id
_entity.type
_entity.pdbx_description
1 polymer ?
#
loop_
_entity_poly.entity_id
_entity_poly.type
_entity_poly.pdbx_seq_one_letter_code
_entity_poly.pdbx_strand_id
1 'polypeptide(L)'
;MNLHAFRNRLTKLFRIVKKEVLVVSFWIFVGTLCLWGFDEAGMLSRNSQIKEVVVDFPEVYQVWKKDEAVFVDGRSNAAFKRGHIPGAMSVPVGKVKKRLALLPEDKNTRLIVYCSSAECPIGYLLLRKLQRHGYTNVQIFHRGIEGWRQFGYPLQKTVQPSKESL
;
A
#
# COMPACT_ATOMS: atom_id res chain seq x y z
N MET A 1 67.95 31.36 27.93
CA MET A 1 66.96 30.69 27.08
C MET A 1 66.33 31.75 26.16
N ASN A 2 66.46 31.63 24.83
CA ASN A 2 66.16 32.71 23.89
C ASN A 2 64.63 32.93 23.75
N LEU A 3 64.17 34.15 23.99
CA LEU A 3 62.75 34.56 23.96
C LEU A 3 62.09 34.24 22.60
N HIS A 4 62.87 34.26 21.52
CA HIS A 4 62.43 33.93 20.17
C HIS A 4 62.08 32.43 20.01
N ALA A 5 62.87 31.55 20.64
CA ALA A 5 62.62 30.10 20.62
C ALA A 5 61.39 29.72 21.46
N PHE A 6 61.12 30.45 22.55
CA PHE A 6 59.92 30.26 23.36
C PHE A 6 58.65 30.71 22.63
N ARG A 7 58.69 31.89 21.97
CA ARG A 7 57.58 32.38 21.15
C ARG A 7 57.22 31.42 20.00
N ASN A 8 58.21 30.87 19.32
CA ASN A 8 57.98 29.91 18.23
C ASN A 8 57.46 28.55 18.72
N ARG A 9 57.83 28.11 19.93
CA ARG A 9 57.27 26.90 20.54
C ARG A 9 55.81 27.10 20.92
N LEU A 10 55.46 28.27 21.49
CA LEU A 10 54.09 28.61 21.85
C LEU A 10 53.18 28.69 20.61
N THR A 11 53.59 29.40 19.55
CA THR A 11 52.76 29.50 18.33
C THR A 11 52.54 28.14 17.68
N LYS A 12 53.56 27.26 17.67
CA LYS A 12 53.44 25.89 17.16
C LYS A 12 52.47 25.05 18.01
N LEU A 13 52.53 25.17 19.34
CA LEU A 13 51.63 24.47 20.26
C LEU A 13 50.18 24.95 20.08
N PHE A 14 49.95 26.27 20.03
CA PHE A 14 48.62 26.84 19.79
C PHE A 14 48.05 26.40 18.44
N ARG A 15 48.89 26.27 17.40
CA ARG A 15 48.43 25.81 16.08
C ARG A 15 48.02 24.34 16.06
N ILE A 16 48.68 23.50 16.85
CA ILE A 16 48.35 22.07 16.99
C ILE A 16 47.04 21.92 17.77
N VAL A 17 46.91 22.57 18.93
CA VAL A 17 45.70 22.50 19.76
C VAL A 17 44.48 23.03 18.99
N LYS A 18 44.61 24.14 18.24
CA LYS A 18 43.52 24.65 17.39
C LYS A 18 43.13 23.67 16.28
N LYS A 19 44.08 22.94 15.69
CA LYS A 19 43.79 21.97 14.62
C LYS A 19 43.00 20.77 15.15
N GLU A 20 43.40 20.21 16.29
CA GLU A 20 42.71 19.07 16.90
C GLU A 20 41.30 19.45 17.37
N VAL A 21 41.15 20.63 18.01
CA VAL A 21 39.83 21.13 18.45
C VAL A 21 38.89 21.33 17.24
N LEU A 22 39.38 21.88 16.13
CA LEU A 22 38.58 22.05 14.91
C LEU A 22 38.14 20.71 14.30
N VAL A 23 39.00 19.68 14.33
CA VAL A 23 38.66 18.35 13.82
C VAL A 23 37.60 17.69 14.69
N VAL A 24 37.71 17.77 16.01
CA VAL A 24 36.70 17.21 16.93
C VAL A 24 35.37 17.93 16.78
N SER A 25 35.37 19.27 16.69
CA SER A 25 34.15 20.06 16.47
C SER A 25 33.48 19.72 15.13
N PHE A 26 34.26 19.45 14.08
CA PHE A 26 33.73 19.04 12.78
C PHE A 26 33.01 17.69 12.85
N TRP A 27 33.59 16.69 13.53
CA TRP A 27 32.97 15.37 13.69
C TRP A 27 31.74 15.39 14.59
N ILE A 28 31.72 16.24 15.64
CA ILE A 28 30.51 16.47 16.45
C ILE A 28 29.41 17.08 15.59
N PHE A 29 29.72 18.11 14.78
CA PHE A 29 28.76 18.77 13.91
C PHE A 29 28.20 17.83 12.83
N VAL A 30 29.05 17.01 12.20
CA VAL A 30 28.63 15.97 11.24
C VAL A 30 27.76 14.92 11.93
N GLY A 31 28.12 14.48 13.14
CA GLY A 31 27.32 13.54 13.92
C GLY A 31 25.95 14.10 14.30
N THR A 32 25.88 15.35 14.76
CA THR A 32 24.62 16.04 15.09
C THR A 32 23.77 16.28 13.85
N LEU A 33 24.36 16.67 12.71
CA LEU A 33 23.65 16.86 11.44
C LEU A 33 23.09 15.53 10.91
N CYS A 34 23.83 14.43 11.08
CA CYS A 34 23.37 13.10 10.70
C CYS A 34 22.24 12.61 11.62
N LEU A 35 22.32 12.87 12.93
CA LEU A 35 21.26 12.52 13.89
C LEU A 35 19.98 13.34 13.68
N TRP A 36 20.08 14.60 13.24
CA TRP A 36 18.91 15.42 12.91
C TRP A 36 18.34 15.12 11.51
N GLY A 37 19.17 14.71 10.56
CA GLY A 37 18.74 14.35 9.20
C GLY A 37 18.20 12.92 9.05
N PHE A 38 18.42 12.04 10.02
CA PHE A 38 18.02 10.63 9.92
C PHE A 38 16.53 10.38 10.21
N ASP A 39 15.87 11.27 10.97
CA ASP A 39 14.47 11.07 11.37
C ASP A 39 13.46 11.64 10.34
N GLU A 40 13.83 12.65 9.55
CA GLU A 40 12.93 13.26 8.55
C GLU A 40 12.92 12.54 7.20
N ALA A 41 13.91 11.69 6.90
CA ALA A 41 13.99 10.98 5.63
C ALA A 41 13.17 9.68 5.58
N GLY A 42 12.09 9.55 6.37
CA GLY A 42 10.92 8.69 6.09
C GLY A 42 11.17 7.26 5.58
N MET A 43 12.31 6.64 5.90
CA MET A 43 12.73 5.38 5.28
C MET A 43 12.13 4.14 5.93
N LEU A 44 11.49 4.29 7.09
CA LEU A 44 11.05 3.17 7.91
C LEU A 44 9.60 3.26 8.41
N SER A 45 8.62 3.75 7.63
CA SER A 45 7.21 3.43 7.93
C SER A 45 6.24 3.72 6.78
N ARG A 46 6.19 2.86 5.77
CA ARG A 46 5.10 2.89 4.76
C ARG A 46 4.07 1.76 4.94
N ASN A 47 4.32 0.85 5.87
CA ASN A 47 3.55 -0.40 6.00
C ASN A 47 2.56 -0.39 7.18
N SER A 48 2.67 0.54 8.14
CA SER A 48 1.84 0.53 9.36
C SER A 48 0.45 1.17 9.21
N GLN A 49 0.12 1.76 8.06
CA GLN A 49 -1.12 2.52 7.85
C GLN A 49 -2.16 1.81 6.96
N ILE A 50 -1.91 0.56 6.54
CA ILE A 50 -2.88 -0.23 5.78
C ILE A 50 -4.00 -0.66 6.74
N LYS A 51 -5.09 0.12 6.78
CA LYS A 51 -6.30 -0.20 7.54
C LYS A 51 -7.11 -1.24 6.75
N GLU A 52 -7.26 -2.43 7.32
CA GLU A 52 -8.13 -3.46 6.79
C GLU A 52 -9.51 -3.29 7.42
N VAL A 53 -10.47 -2.75 6.67
CA VAL A 53 -11.87 -2.61 7.11
C VAL A 53 -12.67 -3.75 6.50
N VAL A 54 -13.24 -4.60 7.34
CA VAL A 54 -14.07 -5.73 6.92
C VAL A 54 -15.53 -5.28 6.84
N VAL A 55 -16.20 -5.59 5.73
CA VAL A 55 -17.66 -5.50 5.58
C VAL A 55 -18.19 -6.91 5.53
N ASP A 56 -19.21 -7.22 6.32
CA ASP A 56 -19.85 -8.55 6.34
C ASP A 56 -21.38 -8.41 6.27
N PHE A 57 -22.10 -9.52 6.35
CA PHE A 57 -23.55 -9.53 6.40
C PHE A 57 -24.10 -8.90 7.70
N PRO A 58 -25.28 -8.23 7.65
CA PRO A 58 -26.10 -7.98 6.47
C PRO A 58 -25.66 -6.76 5.64
N GLU A 59 -24.67 -5.98 6.11
CA GLU A 59 -24.26 -4.71 5.52
C GLU A 59 -23.85 -4.84 4.05
N VAL A 60 -23.01 -5.83 3.72
CA VAL A 60 -22.50 -6.01 2.34
C VAL A 60 -23.61 -6.12 1.30
N TYR A 61 -24.74 -6.75 1.66
CA TYR A 61 -25.88 -6.91 0.77
C TYR A 61 -26.64 -5.58 0.59
N GLN A 62 -26.78 -4.79 1.66
CA GLN A 62 -27.43 -3.49 1.57
C GLN A 62 -26.61 -2.51 0.75
N VAL A 63 -25.29 -2.50 0.92
CA VAL A 63 -24.36 -1.69 0.12
C VAL A 63 -24.46 -2.06 -1.36
N TRP A 64 -24.49 -3.35 -1.69
CA TRP A 64 -24.70 -3.81 -3.07
C TRP A 64 -26.07 -3.40 -3.61
N LYS A 65 -27.14 -3.63 -2.85
CA LYS A 65 -28.52 -3.36 -3.29
C LYS A 65 -28.77 -1.87 -3.56
N LYS A 66 -28.09 -0.99 -2.83
CA LYS A 66 -28.19 0.47 -2.97
C LYS A 66 -27.14 1.08 -3.90
N ASP A 67 -26.27 0.26 -4.49
CA ASP A 67 -25.16 0.71 -5.35
C ASP A 67 -24.22 1.73 -4.66
N GLU A 68 -23.98 1.54 -3.36
CA GLU A 68 -23.18 2.46 -2.52
C GLU A 68 -21.66 2.17 -2.58
N ALA A 69 -21.25 1.12 -3.29
CA ALA A 69 -19.85 0.75 -3.44
C ALA A 69 -19.60 -0.02 -4.74
N VAL A 70 -18.38 0.14 -5.28
CA VAL A 70 -17.90 -0.67 -6.40
C VAL A 70 -17.32 -1.98 -5.87
N PHE A 71 -17.90 -3.10 -6.29
CA PHE A 71 -17.40 -4.42 -5.96
C PHE A 71 -16.25 -4.82 -6.90
N VAL A 72 -15.19 -5.41 -6.35
CA VAL A 72 -13.99 -5.78 -7.12
C VAL A 72 -13.59 -7.23 -6.85
N ASP A 73 -13.63 -8.06 -7.89
CA ASP A 73 -13.25 -9.47 -7.82
C ASP A 73 -11.76 -9.64 -8.06
N GLY A 74 -11.03 -10.12 -7.04
CA GLY A 74 -9.59 -10.36 -7.13
C GLY A 74 -9.17 -11.67 -7.79
N ARG A 75 -10.12 -12.57 -8.08
CA ARG A 75 -9.85 -13.91 -8.62
C ARG A 75 -9.44 -13.85 -10.09
N SER A 76 -9.16 -15.02 -10.67
CA SER A 76 -8.84 -15.11 -12.11
C SER A 76 -10.03 -14.70 -12.98
N ASN A 77 -9.75 -14.19 -14.18
CA ASN A 77 -10.78 -13.87 -15.17
C ASN A 77 -11.72 -15.07 -15.44
N ALA A 78 -11.18 -16.30 -15.43
CA ALA A 78 -11.98 -17.50 -15.63
C ALA A 78 -12.97 -17.72 -14.48
N ALA A 79 -12.55 -17.51 -13.24
CA ALA A 79 -13.43 -17.61 -12.07
C ALA A 79 -14.52 -16.54 -12.09
N PHE A 80 -14.16 -15.30 -12.41
CA PHE A 80 -15.10 -14.19 -12.58
C PHE A 80 -16.17 -14.53 -13.64
N LYS A 81 -15.75 -14.98 -14.84
CA LYS A 81 -16.68 -15.34 -15.92
C LYS A 81 -17.68 -16.44 -15.53
N ARG A 82 -17.25 -17.44 -14.75
CA ARG A 82 -18.14 -18.53 -14.27
C ARG A 82 -19.20 -18.06 -13.28
N GLY A 83 -18.97 -16.95 -12.60
CA GLY A 83 -19.88 -16.37 -11.61
C GLY A 83 -19.18 -15.31 -10.77
N HIS A 84 -19.77 -14.14 -10.65
CA HIS A 84 -19.33 -13.02 -9.82
C HIS A 84 -20.52 -12.28 -9.20
N ILE A 85 -20.26 -11.42 -8.21
CA ILE A 85 -21.28 -10.52 -7.67
C ILE A 85 -21.74 -9.57 -8.79
N PRO A 86 -23.04 -9.41 -9.04
CA PRO A 86 -23.54 -8.56 -10.13
C PRO A 86 -23.00 -7.13 -10.04
N GLY A 87 -22.53 -6.58 -11.17
CA GLY A 87 -21.91 -5.25 -11.23
C GLY A 87 -20.45 -5.20 -10.78
N ALA A 88 -19.88 -6.30 -10.29
CA ALA A 88 -18.47 -6.31 -9.86
C ALA A 88 -17.49 -6.14 -11.04
N MET A 89 -16.37 -5.48 -10.77
CA MET A 89 -15.26 -5.32 -11.71
C MET A 89 -14.24 -6.45 -11.57
N SER A 90 -13.80 -7.03 -12.69
CA SER A 90 -12.76 -8.07 -12.68
C SER A 90 -11.36 -7.47 -12.64
N VAL A 91 -10.69 -7.56 -11.49
CA VAL A 91 -9.32 -7.08 -11.28
C VAL A 91 -8.49 -8.20 -10.63
N PRO A 92 -8.04 -9.20 -11.41
CA PRO A 92 -7.19 -10.26 -10.88
C PRO A 92 -5.97 -9.67 -10.18
N VAL A 93 -5.64 -10.17 -8.99
CA VAL A 93 -4.58 -9.57 -8.15
C VAL A 93 -3.21 -9.48 -8.83
N GLY A 94 -2.90 -10.39 -9.76
CA GLY A 94 -1.67 -10.37 -10.57
C GLY A 94 -1.67 -9.33 -11.70
N LYS A 95 -2.84 -8.77 -12.03
CA LYS A 95 -3.06 -7.86 -13.16
C LYS A 95 -3.51 -6.46 -12.73
N VAL A 96 -3.51 -6.13 -11.43
CA VAL A 96 -3.96 -4.84 -10.87
C VAL A 96 -3.44 -3.67 -11.70
N LYS A 97 -2.12 -3.54 -11.89
CA LYS A 97 -1.52 -2.43 -12.66
C LYS A 97 -2.12 -2.25 -14.06
N LYS A 98 -2.41 -3.34 -14.77
CA LYS A 98 -3.00 -3.33 -16.13
C LYS A 98 -4.51 -3.06 -16.14
N ARG A 99 -5.14 -3.09 -14.98
CA ARG A 99 -6.60 -3.00 -14.79
C ARG A 99 -7.01 -1.80 -13.95
N LEU A 100 -6.06 -0.98 -13.48
CA LEU A 100 -6.32 0.25 -12.72
C LEU A 100 -7.24 1.22 -13.46
N ALA A 101 -7.11 1.30 -14.80
CA ALA A 101 -7.94 2.14 -15.64
C ALA A 101 -9.42 1.70 -15.73
N LEU A 102 -9.76 0.49 -15.25
CA LEU A 102 -11.16 0.05 -15.15
C LEU A 102 -11.81 0.49 -13.83
N LEU A 103 -11.01 0.81 -12.83
CA LEU A 103 -11.50 1.24 -11.52
C LEU A 103 -11.81 2.75 -11.55
N PRO A 104 -12.65 3.24 -10.63
CA PRO A 104 -12.96 4.66 -10.51
C PRO A 104 -11.72 5.55 -10.48
N GLU A 105 -11.78 6.67 -11.20
CA GLU A 105 -10.70 7.65 -11.19
C GLU A 105 -10.52 8.26 -9.80
N ASP A 106 -11.63 8.59 -9.14
CA ASP A 106 -11.68 9.04 -7.75
C ASP A 106 -11.19 7.94 -6.80
N LYS A 107 -10.11 8.25 -6.07
CA LYS A 107 -9.45 7.32 -5.14
C LYS A 107 -10.17 7.19 -3.79
N ASN A 108 -11.13 8.07 -3.51
CA ASN A 108 -11.98 8.00 -2.31
C ASN A 108 -13.27 7.20 -2.54
N THR A 109 -13.56 6.81 -3.78
CA THR A 109 -14.71 5.95 -4.09
C THR A 109 -14.65 4.65 -3.27
N ARG A 110 -15.77 4.28 -2.64
CA ARG A 110 -15.87 3.09 -1.79
C ARG A 110 -15.70 1.83 -2.65
N LEU A 111 -14.61 1.09 -2.41
CA LEU A 111 -14.35 -0.19 -3.06
C LEU A 111 -14.53 -1.34 -2.07
N ILE A 112 -15.30 -2.36 -2.45
CA ILE A 112 -15.39 -3.62 -1.69
C ILE A 112 -14.73 -4.73 -2.50
N VAL A 113 -13.58 -5.18 -2.03
CA VAL A 113 -12.84 -6.26 -2.68
C VAL A 113 -13.24 -7.63 -2.10
N TYR A 114 -13.19 -8.67 -2.92
CA TYR A 114 -13.48 -10.03 -2.46
C TYR A 114 -12.69 -11.11 -3.21
N CYS A 115 -12.65 -12.33 -2.64
CA CYS A 115 -12.13 -13.54 -3.27
C CYS A 115 -13.16 -14.69 -3.25
N SER A 116 -12.73 -15.95 -3.28
CA SER A 116 -13.57 -17.14 -3.28
C SER A 116 -14.23 -17.31 -1.91
N SER A 117 -13.43 -17.28 -0.85
CA SER A 117 -13.84 -17.61 0.52
C SER A 117 -12.99 -16.84 1.54
N ALA A 118 -13.30 -17.05 2.83
CA ALA A 118 -12.56 -16.53 3.98
C ALA A 118 -11.08 -16.95 3.98
N GLU A 119 -10.79 -18.17 3.54
CA GLU A 119 -9.45 -18.76 3.50
C GLU A 119 -8.63 -18.23 2.31
N CYS A 120 -9.27 -17.54 1.35
CA CYS A 120 -8.57 -17.04 0.18
C CYS A 120 -7.78 -15.74 0.48
N PRO A 121 -6.44 -15.73 0.33
CA PRO A 121 -5.63 -14.55 0.64
C PRO A 121 -5.72 -13.43 -0.40
N ILE A 122 -6.26 -13.72 -1.59
CA ILE A 122 -6.25 -12.81 -2.75
C ILE A 122 -7.02 -11.51 -2.47
N GLY A 123 -8.12 -11.56 -1.70
CA GLY A 123 -8.91 -10.38 -1.36
C GLY A 123 -8.07 -9.35 -0.61
N TYR A 124 -7.35 -9.79 0.44
CA TYR A 124 -6.45 -8.95 1.22
C TYR A 124 -5.26 -8.44 0.38
N LEU A 125 -4.68 -9.30 -0.45
CA LEU A 125 -3.59 -8.90 -1.35
C LEU A 125 -4.05 -7.83 -2.35
N LEU A 126 -5.28 -7.93 -2.86
CA LEU A 126 -5.88 -6.94 -3.73
C LEU A 126 -6.11 -5.63 -2.96
N LEU A 127 -6.72 -5.67 -1.77
CA LEU A 127 -6.92 -4.50 -0.90
C LEU A 127 -5.61 -3.73 -0.72
N ARG A 128 -4.55 -4.43 -0.29
CA ARG A 128 -3.22 -3.83 -0.06
C ARG A 128 -2.59 -3.28 -1.34
N LYS A 129 -2.85 -3.88 -2.50
CA LYS A 129 -2.36 -3.35 -3.79
C LYS A 129 -3.11 -2.08 -4.17
N LEU A 130 -4.43 -2.03 -4.01
CA LEU A 130 -5.23 -0.86 -4.30
C LEU A 130 -4.85 0.32 -3.39
N GLN A 131 -4.69 0.09 -2.09
CA GLN A 131 -4.23 1.12 -1.16
C GLN A 131 -2.84 1.66 -1.53
N ARG A 132 -1.91 0.80 -1.94
CA ARG A 132 -0.60 1.23 -2.47
C ARG A 132 -0.69 2.03 -3.78
N HIS A 133 -1.79 1.91 -4.50
CA HIS A 133 -2.09 2.70 -5.70
C HIS A 133 -2.94 3.94 -5.41
N GLY A 134 -3.09 4.31 -4.13
CA GLY A 134 -3.71 5.55 -3.69
C GLY A 134 -5.19 5.45 -3.35
N TYR A 135 -5.85 4.30 -3.55
CA TYR A 135 -7.24 4.13 -3.12
C TYR A 135 -7.34 4.16 -1.59
N THR A 136 -8.09 5.10 -1.05
CA THR A 136 -8.14 5.36 0.41
C THR A 136 -9.31 4.64 1.08
N ASN A 137 -10.38 4.38 0.34
CA ASN A 137 -11.62 3.78 0.84
C ASN A 137 -11.81 2.35 0.30
N VAL A 138 -10.86 1.48 0.64
CA VAL A 138 -10.89 0.07 0.23
C VAL A 138 -11.24 -0.81 1.43
N GLN A 139 -12.32 -1.57 1.30
CA GLN A 139 -12.83 -2.48 2.31
C GLN A 139 -12.82 -3.90 1.74
N ILE A 140 -12.85 -4.91 2.61
CA ILE A 140 -12.85 -6.32 2.20
C ILE A 140 -14.15 -7.01 2.63
N PHE A 141 -14.77 -7.72 1.69
CA PHE A 141 -15.79 -8.71 2.01
C PHE A 141 -15.11 -10.07 2.18
N HIS A 142 -14.80 -10.40 3.45
CA HIS A 142 -13.93 -11.52 3.83
C HIS A 142 -14.48 -12.88 3.37
N ARG A 143 -15.79 -13.11 3.53
CA ARG A 143 -16.42 -14.41 3.19
C ARG A 143 -16.43 -14.72 1.69
N GLY A 144 -16.10 -13.75 0.85
CA GLY A 144 -15.98 -13.94 -0.59
C GLY A 144 -17.29 -14.36 -1.26
N ILE A 145 -17.18 -14.74 -2.53
CA ILE A 145 -18.32 -15.17 -3.35
C ILE A 145 -19.00 -16.45 -2.83
N GLU A 146 -18.28 -17.30 -2.08
CA GLU A 146 -18.87 -18.47 -1.45
C GLU A 146 -19.86 -18.07 -0.36
N GLY A 147 -19.49 -17.12 0.50
CA GLY A 147 -20.43 -16.52 1.46
C GLY A 147 -21.63 -15.89 0.76
N TRP A 148 -21.39 -15.10 -0.30
CA TRP A 148 -22.47 -14.52 -1.11
C TRP A 148 -23.46 -15.57 -1.63
N ARG A 149 -22.94 -16.68 -2.15
CA ARG A 149 -23.73 -17.80 -2.66
C ARG A 149 -24.47 -18.55 -1.55
N GLN A 150 -23.85 -18.75 -0.38
CA GLN A 150 -24.49 -19.43 0.76
C GLN A 150 -25.74 -18.67 1.25
N PHE A 151 -25.74 -17.34 1.16
CA PHE A 151 -26.90 -16.50 1.48
C PHE A 151 -27.95 -16.44 0.36
N GLY A 152 -27.75 -17.17 -0.75
CA GLY A 152 -28.72 -17.23 -1.85
C GLY A 152 -28.79 -15.96 -2.70
N TYR A 153 -27.77 -15.10 -2.63
CA TYR A 153 -27.75 -13.84 -3.38
C TYR A 153 -27.42 -14.05 -4.87
N PRO A 154 -27.88 -13.16 -5.76
CA PRO A 154 -27.78 -13.36 -7.20
C PRO A 154 -26.33 -13.35 -7.68
N LEU A 155 -26.04 -14.12 -8.73
CA LEU A 155 -24.73 -14.15 -9.39
C LEU A 155 -24.89 -13.74 -10.86
N GLN A 156 -23.91 -12.98 -11.35
CA GLN A 156 -23.78 -12.67 -12.76
C GLN A 156 -22.73 -13.57 -13.41
N LYS A 157 -22.99 -14.02 -14.64
CA LYS A 157 -22.03 -14.77 -15.46
C LYS A 157 -21.73 -13.96 -16.70
N THR A 158 -20.47 -13.95 -17.14
CA THR A 158 -20.12 -13.37 -18.43
C THR A 158 -20.22 -14.47 -19.47
N VAL A 159 -21.19 -14.36 -20.38
CA VAL A 159 -21.34 -15.30 -21.51
C VAL A 159 -20.07 -15.22 -22.37
N GLN A 160 -19.44 -16.36 -22.64
CA GLN A 160 -18.46 -16.43 -23.72
C GLN A 160 -19.25 -16.58 -25.01
N PRO A 161 -18.97 -15.82 -26.10
CA PRO A 161 -19.49 -16.19 -27.40
C PRO A 161 -19.02 -17.62 -27.68
N SER A 162 -19.97 -18.53 -27.88
CA SER A 162 -19.71 -19.86 -28.41
C SER A 162 -18.85 -19.69 -29.66
N LYS A 163 -17.76 -20.45 -29.77
CA LYS A 163 -17.17 -20.67 -31.10
C LYS A 163 -18.20 -21.44 -31.91
N GLU A 164 -19.10 -20.71 -32.56
CA GLU A 164 -20.01 -21.25 -33.55
C GLU A 164 -19.23 -21.39 -34.86
N SER A 165 -18.88 -22.64 -35.15
CA SER A 165 -18.75 -23.25 -36.47
C SER A 165 -18.42 -22.32 -37.66
N LEU A 166 -17.16 -22.37 -38.09
CA LEU A 166 -16.78 -22.36 -39.50
C LEU A 166 -15.92 -23.60 -39.77
#